data_AF-A0A661W073-F1
#
_entry.id   AF-A0A661W073-F1
#
_cell.length_a   1.000
_cell.length_b   1.000
_cell.length_c   1.000
_cell.angle_alpha   90.00
_cell.angle_beta   90.00
_cell.angle_gamma   90.00
#
_symmetry.space_group_name_H-M   'P 1'
#
loop_
_entity.id
_entity.type
_entity.pdbx_description
1 polymer ?
#
loop_
_entity_poly.entity_id
_entity_poly.type
_entity_poly.pdbx_seq_one_letter_code
_entity_poly.pdbx_strand_id
1 'polypeptide(L)'
;MAAGKPSQGLSLHYATRVAKRVRSAPWVLRLTEHKGKPVPVLIIKERIHPDQRKDIRELVAPRSVLRERGLIYGDVQRRCLPVIRGIIQRVCDNAGIPLELHRFLNTRRITFRGNLPLDAEAGYKLALLFKLQERIKELDRVELIARRINRFSREEAGYWHSRISTFGDAANRWAMAGMKIMLGGQPRDPHIEIMLQSLRNTP
;
A
#
# COMPACT_ATOMS: atom_id res chain seq x y z
N MET A 1 -4.99 4.43 -24.98
CA MET A 1 -4.42 3.06 -25.04
C MET A 1 -5.29 2.15 -24.20
N ALA A 2 -5.89 1.12 -24.82
CA ALA A 2 -6.79 0.21 -24.13
C ALA A 2 -6.06 -0.58 -23.03
N ALA A 3 -6.65 -0.63 -21.83
CA ALA A 3 -6.18 -1.47 -20.75
C ALA A 3 -6.14 -2.93 -21.23
N GLY A 4 -4.98 -3.57 -21.16
CA GLY A 4 -4.86 -5.00 -21.47
C GLY A 4 -5.82 -5.77 -20.56
N LYS A 5 -6.66 -6.65 -21.12
CA LYS A 5 -7.56 -7.46 -20.30
C LYS A 5 -6.72 -8.43 -19.46
N PRO A 6 -7.01 -8.60 -18.16
CA PRO A 6 -6.43 -9.68 -17.38
C PRO A 6 -6.78 -11.03 -18.03
N SER A 7 -5.94 -12.05 -17.81
CA SER A 7 -6.24 -13.39 -18.32
C SER A 7 -7.63 -13.85 -17.85
N GLN A 8 -8.30 -14.68 -18.66
CA GLN A 8 -9.65 -15.16 -18.34
C GLN A 8 -9.70 -15.82 -16.95
N GLY A 9 -8.69 -16.63 -16.60
CA GLY A 9 -8.58 -17.25 -15.28
C GLY A 9 -8.44 -16.23 -14.13
N LEU A 10 -7.68 -15.16 -14.31
CA LEU A 10 -7.52 -14.12 -13.29
C LEU A 10 -8.80 -13.29 -13.11
N SER A 11 -9.53 -13.05 -14.21
CA SER A 11 -10.82 -12.37 -14.19
C SER A 11 -11.88 -13.20 -13.45
N LEU A 12 -11.93 -14.50 -13.72
CA LEU A 12 -12.82 -15.43 -13.03
C LEU A 12 -12.50 -15.51 -11.54
N HIS A 13 -11.21 -15.65 -11.17
CA HIS A 13 -10.77 -15.64 -9.76
C HIS A 13 -11.20 -14.37 -9.03
N TYR A 14 -11.06 -13.21 -9.68
CA TYR A 14 -11.49 -11.95 -9.10
C TYR A 14 -12.99 -11.95 -8.79
N ALA A 15 -13.81 -12.31 -9.78
CA ALA A 15 -15.26 -12.29 -9.66
C ALA A 15 -15.78 -13.26 -8.59
N THR A 16 -15.21 -14.46 -8.51
CA THR A 16 -15.70 -15.52 -7.62
C THR A 16 -15.20 -15.36 -6.18
N ARG A 17 -13.93 -15.00 -5.98
CA ARG A 17 -13.29 -15.02 -4.65
C ARG A 17 -12.95 -13.65 -4.08
N VAL A 18 -12.51 -12.70 -4.92
CA VAL A 18 -11.91 -11.44 -4.43
C VAL A 18 -12.94 -10.32 -4.29
N ALA A 19 -13.76 -10.10 -5.32
CA ALA A 19 -14.65 -8.94 -5.42
C ALA A 19 -15.62 -8.81 -4.23
N LYS A 20 -16.18 -9.94 -3.76
CA LYS A 20 -17.14 -9.98 -2.65
C LYS A 20 -16.56 -9.45 -1.34
N ARG A 21 -15.23 -9.51 -1.17
CA ARG A 21 -14.54 -9.09 0.07
C ARG A 21 -14.22 -7.60 0.11
N VAL A 22 -14.22 -6.92 -1.04
CA VAL A 22 -13.86 -5.48 -1.12
C VAL A 22 -14.78 -4.60 -0.27
N ARG A 23 -16.07 -4.95 -0.18
CA ARG A 23 -17.07 -4.16 0.55
C ARG A 23 -16.82 -4.12 2.06
N SER A 24 -16.34 -5.23 2.64
CA SER A 24 -16.11 -5.37 4.08
C SER A 24 -14.65 -5.17 4.48
N ALA A 25 -13.70 -5.20 3.54
CA ALA A 25 -12.29 -5.05 3.84
C ALA A 25 -11.98 -3.69 4.51
N PRO A 26 -11.16 -3.66 5.58
CA PRO A 26 -10.77 -2.41 6.26
C PRO A 26 -9.88 -1.54 5.37
N TRP A 27 -9.16 -2.15 4.43
CA TRP A 27 -8.29 -1.46 3.50
C TRP A 27 -8.53 -1.92 2.07
N VAL A 28 -8.30 -1.03 1.12
CA VAL A 28 -8.45 -1.30 -0.32
C VAL A 28 -7.25 -0.75 -1.07
N LEU A 29 -6.59 -1.62 -1.84
CA LEU A 29 -5.62 -1.22 -2.85
C LEU A 29 -6.33 -1.05 -4.19
N ARG A 30 -6.47 0.19 -4.65
CA ARG A 30 -7.06 0.51 -5.95
C ARG A 30 -5.97 0.62 -7.01
N LEU A 31 -6.14 -0.12 -8.09
CA LEU A 31 -5.33 -0.05 -9.30
C LEU A 31 -6.12 0.72 -10.36
N THR A 32 -5.61 1.88 -10.78
CA THR A 32 -6.34 2.80 -11.65
C THR A 32 -5.41 3.55 -12.61
N GLU A 33 -5.99 4.36 -13.48
CA GLU A 33 -5.27 5.24 -14.41
C GLU A 33 -5.64 6.69 -14.11
N HIS A 34 -4.65 7.56 -13.95
CA HIS A 34 -4.86 9.01 -13.76
C HIS A 34 -4.16 9.76 -14.90
N LYS A 35 -4.83 10.79 -15.43
CA LYS A 35 -4.23 11.68 -16.43
C LYS A 35 -2.92 12.28 -15.89
N GLY A 36 -1.89 12.29 -16.72
CA GLY A 36 -0.58 12.86 -16.36
C GLY A 36 0.28 12.02 -15.40
N LYS A 37 -0.09 10.76 -15.12
CA LYS A 37 0.74 9.83 -14.32
C LYS A 37 1.07 8.56 -15.11
N PRO A 38 2.30 8.03 -14.99
CA PRO A 38 2.64 6.69 -15.44
C PRO A 38 1.63 5.65 -14.95
N VAL A 39 1.17 4.80 -15.86
CA VAL A 39 0.13 3.81 -15.60
C VAL A 39 0.75 2.46 -15.17
N PRO A 40 0.17 1.76 -14.18
CA PRO A 40 -0.97 2.15 -13.35
C PRO A 40 -0.59 2.93 -12.10
N VAL A 41 -1.55 3.68 -11.57
CA VAL A 41 -1.47 4.29 -10.24
C VAL A 41 -2.05 3.32 -9.22
N LEU A 42 -1.26 3.03 -8.18
CA LEU A 42 -1.72 2.30 -7.00
C LEU A 42 -2.13 3.31 -5.93
N ILE A 43 -3.35 3.19 -5.39
CA ILE A 43 -3.87 4.06 -4.34
C ILE A 43 -4.30 3.20 -3.17
N ILE A 44 -3.76 3.49 -1.99
CA ILE A 44 -4.15 2.82 -0.76
C ILE A 44 -5.25 3.61 -0.07
N LYS A 45 -6.36 2.94 0.25
CA LYS A 45 -7.53 3.54 0.87
C LYS A 45 -7.88 2.83 2.17
N GLU A 46 -8.19 3.60 3.18
CA GLU A 46 -8.68 3.11 4.47
C GLU A 46 -10.20 3.26 4.53
N ARG A 47 -10.88 2.25 5.08
CA ARG A 47 -12.28 2.33 5.41
C ARG A 47 -12.48 3.05 6.73
N ILE A 48 -13.16 4.18 6.68
CA ILE A 48 -13.58 4.91 7.87
C ILE A 48 -15.03 4.54 8.15
N HIS A 49 -15.26 3.91 9.31
CA HIS A 49 -16.59 3.52 9.75
C HIS A 49 -17.38 4.74 10.24
N PRO A 50 -18.73 4.69 10.22
CA PRO A 50 -19.55 5.84 10.58
C PRO A 50 -19.23 6.42 11.95
N ASP A 51 -19.05 5.58 12.97
CA ASP A 51 -18.62 5.94 14.34
C ASP A 51 -17.30 6.72 14.40
N GLN A 52 -16.43 6.58 13.40
CA GLN A 52 -15.14 7.28 13.30
C GLN A 52 -15.21 8.56 12.46
N ARG A 53 -16.34 8.84 11.83
CA ARG A 53 -16.53 9.99 10.95
C ARG A 53 -16.90 11.23 11.76
N LYS A 54 -16.24 12.35 11.45
CA LYS A 54 -16.53 13.67 12.06
C LYS A 54 -17.55 14.48 11.26
N ASP A 55 -17.81 14.07 10.02
CA ASP A 55 -18.59 14.78 9.00
C ASP A 55 -20.04 14.27 8.85
N ILE A 56 -20.56 13.58 9.87
CA ILE A 56 -21.82 12.83 9.78
C ILE A 56 -22.90 13.26 10.78
N ARG A 57 -22.67 14.35 11.53
CA ARG A 57 -23.57 14.80 12.60
C ARG A 57 -25.01 15.05 12.13
N GLU A 58 -25.19 15.37 10.85
CA GLU A 58 -26.49 15.67 10.23
C GLU A 58 -27.00 14.56 9.30
N LEU A 59 -26.29 13.42 9.19
CA LEU A 59 -26.66 12.37 8.25
C LEU A 59 -27.55 11.31 8.91
N VAL A 60 -28.66 10.99 8.23
CA VAL A 60 -29.47 9.80 8.55
C VAL A 60 -28.79 8.55 7.98
N ALA A 61 -28.52 7.56 8.84
CA ALA A 61 -27.85 6.29 8.49
C ALA A 61 -26.48 6.47 7.77
N PRO A 62 -25.49 7.09 8.44
CA PRO A 62 -24.19 7.36 7.85
C PRO A 62 -23.49 6.06 7.43
N ARG A 63 -22.98 6.04 6.19
CA ARG A 63 -22.25 4.89 5.62
C ARG A 63 -20.75 5.02 5.82
N SER A 64 -20.05 3.90 5.77
CA SER A 64 -18.59 3.90 5.73
C SER A 64 -18.08 4.52 4.43
N VAL A 65 -16.92 5.17 4.50
CA VAL A 65 -16.26 5.81 3.35
C VAL A 65 -14.85 5.28 3.17
N LEU A 66 -14.34 5.35 1.94
CA LEU A 66 -12.94 5.05 1.65
C LEU A 66 -12.14 6.34 1.57
N ARG A 67 -11.26 6.56 2.56
CA ARG A 67 -10.33 7.70 2.59
C ARG A 67 -9.02 7.32 1.93
N GLU A 68 -8.54 8.13 0.99
CA GLU A 68 -7.23 7.91 0.39
C GLU A 68 -6.11 8.24 1.39
N ARG A 69 -5.16 7.32 1.55
CA ARG A 69 -4.04 7.47 2.50
C ARG A 69 -2.68 7.66 1.82
N GLY A 70 -2.58 7.31 0.54
CA GLY A 70 -1.37 7.52 -0.26
C GLY A 70 -1.50 6.92 -1.66
N LEU A 71 -0.52 7.21 -2.51
CA LEU A 71 -0.42 6.62 -3.84
C LEU A 71 1.04 6.43 -4.26
N ILE A 72 1.27 5.49 -5.17
CA ILE A 72 2.58 5.20 -5.77
C ILE A 72 2.40 4.87 -7.25
N TYR A 73 3.34 5.31 -8.09
CA TYR A 73 3.34 5.07 -9.54
C TYR A 73 4.77 5.24 -10.12
N GLY A 74 4.98 4.85 -11.37
CA GLY A 74 6.24 5.09 -12.09
C GLY A 74 7.42 4.26 -11.57
N ASP A 75 8.62 4.84 -11.57
CA ASP A 75 9.86 4.14 -11.17
C ASP A 75 9.85 3.70 -9.71
N VAL A 76 9.30 4.52 -8.82
CA VAL A 76 9.18 4.18 -7.40
C VAL A 76 8.27 2.96 -7.21
N GLN A 77 7.16 2.89 -7.95
CA GLN A 77 6.29 1.71 -7.95
C GLN A 77 7.02 0.48 -8.47
N ARG A 78 7.72 0.59 -9.61
CA ARG A 78 8.48 -0.53 -10.20
C ARG A 78 9.52 -1.07 -9.22
N ARG A 79 10.27 -0.16 -8.59
CA ARG A 79 11.29 -0.45 -7.57
C ARG A 79 10.71 -1.20 -6.36
N CYS A 80 9.55 -0.75 -5.87
CA CYS A 80 8.91 -1.36 -4.69
C CYS A 80 7.98 -2.53 -5.02
N LEU A 81 7.75 -2.85 -6.29
CA LEU A 81 6.77 -3.85 -6.71
C LEU A 81 7.00 -5.24 -6.07
N PRO A 82 8.24 -5.76 -5.96
CA PRO A 82 8.49 -7.03 -5.27
C PRO A 82 8.02 -7.01 -3.81
N VAL A 83 8.27 -5.91 -3.10
CA VAL A 83 7.87 -5.74 -1.70
C VAL A 83 6.35 -5.62 -1.57
N ILE A 84 5.72 -4.81 -2.42
CA ILE A 84 4.25 -4.66 -2.43
C ILE A 84 3.59 -6.03 -2.69
N ARG A 85 4.12 -6.81 -3.64
CA ARG A 85 3.65 -8.18 -3.91
C ARG A 85 3.78 -9.07 -2.67
N GLY A 86 4.93 -9.05 -2.00
CA GLY A 86 5.15 -9.84 -0.79
C GLY A 86 4.17 -9.48 0.34
N ILE A 87 3.87 -8.19 0.51
CA ILE A 87 2.87 -7.73 1.49
C ILE A 87 1.49 -8.29 1.15
N ILE A 88 1.01 -8.11 -0.08
CA ILE A 88 -0.36 -8.53 -0.44
C ILE A 88 -0.51 -10.03 -0.66
N GLN A 89 0.60 -10.76 -0.83
CA GLN A 89 0.59 -12.22 -0.93
C GLN A 89 0.11 -12.88 0.37
N ARG A 90 0.38 -12.26 1.52
CA ARG A 90 0.00 -12.78 2.85
C ARG A 90 -1.46 -12.50 3.22
N VAL A 91 -2.20 -11.76 2.39
CA VAL A 91 -3.60 -11.45 2.67
C VAL A 91 -4.46 -12.70 2.46
N CYS A 92 -5.15 -13.09 3.52
CA CYS A 92 -6.08 -14.19 3.54
C CYS A 92 -7.53 -13.71 3.66
N ASP A 93 -8.47 -14.61 3.43
CA ASP A 93 -9.85 -14.41 3.84
C ASP A 93 -10.05 -14.73 5.34
N ASN A 94 -11.29 -14.60 5.81
CA ASN A 94 -11.64 -14.82 7.23
C ASN A 94 -11.40 -16.28 7.70
N ALA A 95 -11.26 -17.24 6.77
CA ALA A 95 -10.95 -18.63 7.08
C ALA A 95 -9.44 -18.92 7.03
N GLY A 96 -8.61 -17.89 6.84
CA GLY A 96 -7.16 -18.03 6.70
C GLY A 96 -6.71 -18.49 5.31
N ILE A 97 -7.61 -18.55 4.33
CA ILE A 97 -7.27 -19.00 2.97
C ILE A 97 -6.65 -17.84 2.17
N PRO A 98 -5.45 -18.00 1.60
CA PRO A 98 -4.80 -16.95 0.81
C PRO A 98 -5.66 -16.48 -0.35
N LEU A 99 -5.80 -15.16 -0.52
CA LEU A 99 -6.55 -14.55 -1.64
C LEU A 99 -5.75 -14.48 -2.94
N GLU A 100 -4.44 -14.76 -2.87
CA GLU A 100 -3.51 -14.72 -4.00
C GLU A 100 -3.44 -13.36 -4.72
N LEU A 101 -3.58 -12.26 -3.96
CA LEU A 101 -3.68 -10.91 -4.54
C LEU A 101 -2.45 -10.49 -5.34
N HIS A 102 -1.28 -11.05 -5.03
CA HIS A 102 -0.04 -10.83 -5.76
C HIS A 102 -0.14 -11.19 -7.25
N ARG A 103 -1.07 -12.08 -7.66
CA ARG A 103 -1.32 -12.45 -9.06
C ARG A 103 -1.82 -11.28 -9.90
N PHE A 104 -2.47 -10.28 -9.28
CA PHE A 104 -2.92 -9.05 -9.96
C PHE A 104 -1.80 -8.04 -10.21
N LEU A 105 -0.64 -8.20 -9.55
CA LEU A 105 0.53 -7.34 -9.66
C LEU A 105 1.66 -8.03 -10.43
N ASN A 106 1.43 -8.42 -11.68
CA ASN A 106 2.46 -9.03 -12.53
C ASN A 106 3.72 -8.14 -12.60
N THR A 107 4.90 -8.74 -12.44
CA THR A 107 6.21 -8.07 -12.41
C THR A 107 6.57 -7.41 -13.75
N ARG A 108 6.06 -7.91 -14.87
CA ARG A 108 6.34 -7.33 -16.20
C ARG A 108 5.40 -6.16 -16.54
N ARG A 109 4.10 -6.36 -16.37
CA ARG A 109 3.07 -5.34 -16.68
C ARG A 109 1.81 -5.57 -15.87
N ILE A 110 1.38 -4.55 -15.13
CA ILE A 110 0.16 -4.58 -14.34
C ILE A 110 -1.02 -4.15 -15.22
N THR A 111 -1.82 -5.12 -15.65
CA THR A 111 -2.98 -4.93 -16.54
C THR A 111 -4.30 -4.75 -15.78
N PHE A 112 -4.42 -5.31 -14.58
CA PHE A 112 -5.63 -5.23 -13.77
C PHE A 112 -5.97 -3.78 -13.38
N ARG A 113 -7.27 -3.46 -13.42
CA ARG A 113 -7.85 -2.20 -12.92
C ARG A 113 -9.05 -2.56 -12.04
N GLY A 114 -9.06 -2.05 -10.83
CA GLY A 114 -10.07 -2.42 -9.83
C GLY A 114 -9.55 -2.31 -8.42
N ASN A 115 -10.30 -2.90 -7.48
CA ASN A 115 -10.03 -2.82 -6.06
C ASN A 115 -9.65 -4.19 -5.53
N LEU A 116 -8.52 -4.27 -4.82
CA LEU A 116 -8.10 -5.45 -4.07
C LEU A 116 -8.39 -5.22 -2.57
N PRO A 117 -9.07 -6.16 -1.90
CA PRO A 117 -9.30 -6.10 -0.46
C PRO A 117 -7.99 -6.35 0.28
N LEU A 118 -7.75 -5.61 1.36
CA LEU A 118 -6.61 -5.82 2.23
C LEU A 118 -7.08 -5.94 3.68
N ASP A 119 -6.37 -6.76 4.45
CA ASP A 119 -6.47 -6.76 5.90
C ASP A 119 -5.79 -5.52 6.51
N ALA A 120 -5.86 -5.42 7.85
CA ALA A 120 -5.28 -4.28 8.57
C ALA A 120 -3.75 -4.19 8.42
N GLU A 121 -3.04 -5.32 8.50
CA GLU A 121 -1.58 -5.33 8.44
C GLU A 121 -1.07 -4.87 7.07
N ALA A 122 -1.57 -5.49 6.00
CA ALA A 122 -1.21 -5.10 4.64
C ALA A 122 -1.61 -3.65 4.36
N GLY A 123 -2.77 -3.23 4.87
CA GLY A 123 -3.25 -1.85 4.81
C GLY A 123 -2.26 -0.84 5.41
N TYR A 124 -1.89 -1.03 6.68
CA TYR A 124 -0.95 -0.16 7.39
C TYR A 124 0.43 -0.13 6.72
N LYS A 125 0.97 -1.30 6.34
CA LYS A 125 2.27 -1.39 5.66
C LYS A 125 2.28 -0.61 4.34
N LEU A 126 1.25 -0.77 3.50
CA LEU A 126 1.19 -0.04 2.23
C LEU A 126 0.90 1.45 2.44
N ALA A 127 0.09 1.83 3.42
CA ALA A 127 -0.14 3.23 3.77
C ALA A 127 1.16 3.93 4.19
N LEU A 128 1.95 3.30 5.08
CA LEU A 128 3.27 3.77 5.47
C LEU A 128 4.19 3.91 4.25
N LEU A 129 4.32 2.88 3.43
CA LEU A 129 5.18 2.91 2.25
C LEU A 129 4.79 4.04 1.29
N PHE A 130 3.50 4.15 0.95
CA PHE A 130 3.03 5.11 -0.05
C PHE A 130 3.20 6.54 0.43
N LYS A 131 3.15 6.77 1.74
CA LYS A 131 3.38 8.08 2.35
C LYS A 131 4.85 8.40 2.51
N LEU A 132 5.66 7.45 2.98
CA LEU A 132 7.08 7.68 3.28
C LEU A 132 7.95 7.85 2.02
N GLN A 133 7.57 7.22 0.90
CA GLN A 133 8.29 7.41 -0.37
C GLN A 133 8.18 8.85 -0.92
N GLU A 134 7.15 9.61 -0.52
CA GLU A 134 6.92 10.95 -1.06
C GLU A 134 8.17 11.84 -0.91
N ARG A 135 8.55 12.53 -1.99
CA ARG A 135 9.69 13.47 -2.04
C ARG A 135 11.07 12.82 -1.83
N ILE A 136 11.21 11.49 -1.91
CA ILE A 136 12.50 10.81 -1.97
C ILE A 136 12.85 10.55 -3.43
N LYS A 137 14.01 11.03 -3.89
CA LYS A 137 14.50 10.80 -5.27
C LYS A 137 15.33 9.51 -5.40
N GLU A 138 15.99 9.12 -4.33
CA GLU A 138 16.89 7.96 -4.27
C GLU A 138 16.10 6.66 -4.21
N LEU A 139 16.02 5.93 -5.33
CA LEU A 139 15.18 4.74 -5.44
C LEU A 139 15.61 3.61 -4.49
N ASP A 140 16.91 3.42 -4.26
CA ASP A 140 17.41 2.41 -3.33
C ASP A 140 17.03 2.74 -1.89
N ARG A 141 17.03 4.03 -1.52
CA ARG A 141 16.53 4.48 -0.21
C ARG A 141 15.03 4.18 -0.05
N VAL A 142 14.23 4.37 -1.10
CA VAL A 142 12.81 4.00 -1.06
C VAL A 142 12.63 2.48 -0.96
N GLU A 143 13.41 1.69 -1.69
CA GLU A 143 13.34 0.22 -1.60
C GLU A 143 13.73 -0.27 -0.20
N LEU A 144 14.76 0.31 0.40
CA LEU A 144 15.19 -0.01 1.76
C LEU A 144 14.08 0.25 2.78
N ILE A 145 13.43 1.42 2.70
CA ILE A 145 12.24 1.75 3.51
C ILE A 145 11.15 0.69 3.31
N ALA A 146 10.82 0.36 2.06
CA ALA A 146 9.80 -0.64 1.75
C ALA A 146 10.11 -2.00 2.39
N ARG A 147 11.34 -2.50 2.24
CA ARG A 147 11.76 -3.80 2.77
C ARG A 147 11.71 -3.84 4.30
N ARG A 148 12.08 -2.75 4.98
CA ARG A 148 11.98 -2.68 6.45
C ARG A 148 10.53 -2.61 6.92
N ILE A 149 9.67 -1.82 6.26
CA ILE A 149 8.22 -1.79 6.55
C ILE A 149 7.58 -3.17 6.38
N ASN A 150 8.00 -3.94 5.38
CA ASN A 150 7.49 -5.30 5.15
C ASN A 150 7.71 -6.23 6.36
N ARG A 151 8.76 -5.99 7.16
CA ARG A 151 9.10 -6.76 8.35
C ARG A 151 8.33 -6.37 9.61
N PHE A 152 7.64 -5.22 9.61
CA PHE A 152 6.85 -4.80 10.77
C PHE A 152 5.78 -5.82 11.11
N SER A 153 5.47 -5.99 12.38
CA SER A 153 4.24 -6.66 12.80
C SER A 153 3.02 -5.81 12.44
N ARG A 154 1.82 -6.37 12.62
CA ARG A 154 0.57 -5.61 12.49
C ARG A 154 0.53 -4.43 13.46
N GLU A 155 0.94 -4.64 14.70
CA GLU A 155 0.94 -3.67 15.79
C GLU A 155 1.94 -2.55 15.50
N GLU A 156 3.16 -2.89 15.09
CA GLU A 156 4.18 -1.91 14.73
C GLU A 156 3.74 -1.05 13.55
N ALA A 157 3.21 -1.66 12.48
CA ALA A 157 2.72 -0.94 11.33
C ALA A 157 1.55 -0.02 11.68
N GLY A 158 0.60 -0.49 12.50
CA GLY A 158 -0.53 0.31 12.99
C GLY A 158 -0.08 1.48 13.88
N TYR A 159 0.84 1.23 14.81
CA TYR A 159 1.43 2.25 15.68
C TYR A 159 2.10 3.34 14.85
N TRP A 160 3.03 2.98 13.97
CA TRP A 160 3.73 3.96 13.13
C TRP A 160 2.80 4.71 12.18
N HIS A 161 1.79 4.03 11.61
CA HIS A 161 0.78 4.69 10.78
C HIS A 161 0.04 5.78 11.57
N SER A 162 -0.38 5.47 12.81
CA SER A 162 -1.05 6.45 13.68
C SER A 162 -0.19 7.70 13.94
N ARG A 163 1.13 7.53 14.12
CA ARG A 163 2.07 8.64 14.36
C ARG A 163 2.19 9.60 13.19
N ILE A 164 1.95 9.13 11.97
CA ILE A 164 2.03 9.97 10.77
C ILE A 164 0.67 10.47 10.27
N SER A 165 -0.44 10.04 10.89
CA SER A 165 -1.79 10.36 10.41
C SER A 165 -2.69 11.09 11.42
N THR A 166 -2.37 11.07 12.72
CA THR A 166 -3.34 11.40 13.78
C THR A 166 -3.03 12.67 14.57
N PHE A 167 -1.76 13.10 14.67
CA PHE A 167 -1.31 14.08 15.66
C PHE A 167 -1.19 15.54 15.13
N GLY A 168 -1.84 15.84 14.00
CA GLY A 168 -1.82 17.17 13.36
C GLY A 168 -0.64 17.37 12.41
N ASP A 169 -0.71 18.39 11.55
CA ASP A 169 0.16 18.50 10.37
C ASP A 169 1.66 18.62 10.69
N ALA A 170 2.03 19.41 11.70
CA ALA A 170 3.44 19.56 12.10
C ALA A 170 4.00 18.24 12.66
N ALA A 171 3.32 17.65 13.64
CA ALA A 171 3.76 16.40 14.28
C ALA A 171 3.81 15.23 13.28
N ASN A 172 2.79 15.11 12.42
CA ASN A 172 2.77 14.10 11.36
C ASN A 172 3.95 14.27 10.40
N ARG A 173 4.28 15.52 10.00
CA ARG A 173 5.45 15.78 9.15
C ARG A 173 6.77 15.43 9.82
N TRP A 174 6.93 15.75 11.10
CA TRP A 174 8.14 15.39 11.85
C TRP A 174 8.29 13.89 12.01
N ALA A 175 7.20 13.18 12.37
CA ALA A 175 7.19 11.72 12.44
C ALA A 175 7.58 11.10 11.09
N MET A 176 7.01 11.59 9.97
CA MET A 176 7.39 11.14 8.64
C MET A 176 8.88 11.38 8.34
N ALA A 177 9.42 12.56 8.67
CA ALA A 177 10.83 12.86 8.44
C ALA A 177 11.75 11.94 9.25
N GLY A 178 11.47 11.77 10.55
CA GLY A 178 12.20 10.87 11.43
C GLY A 178 12.15 9.42 10.94
N MET A 179 10.97 8.92 10.55
CA MET A 179 10.83 7.57 10.01
C MET A 179 11.60 7.35 8.72
N LYS A 180 11.65 8.34 7.81
CA LYS A 180 12.45 8.23 6.57
C LYS A 180 13.94 8.06 6.86
N ILE A 181 14.45 8.76 7.88
CA ILE A 181 15.84 8.62 8.31
C ILE A 181 16.04 7.26 8.99
N MET A 182 15.19 6.90 9.96
CA MET A 182 15.28 5.66 10.70
C MET A 182 15.24 4.42 9.78
N LEU A 183 14.38 4.44 8.77
CA LEU A 183 14.16 3.29 7.88
C LEU A 183 15.01 3.31 6.61
N GLY A 184 15.36 4.49 6.11
CA GLY A 184 16.08 4.65 4.84
C GLY A 184 17.51 5.16 4.98
N GLY A 185 18.00 5.44 6.19
CA GLY A 185 19.27 6.12 6.39
C GLY A 185 19.22 7.60 5.98
N GLN A 186 20.36 8.28 6.05
CA GLN A 186 20.51 9.66 5.58
C GLN A 186 20.57 9.70 4.03
N PRO A 187 20.13 10.79 3.39
CA PRO A 187 20.34 10.97 1.95
C PRO A 187 21.82 10.82 1.57
N ARG A 188 22.11 10.13 0.47
CA ARG A 188 23.45 9.87 -0.07
C ARG A 188 24.39 9.07 0.82
N ASP A 189 23.85 8.33 1.80
CA ASP A 189 24.65 7.41 2.60
C ASP A 189 25.05 6.17 1.77
N PRO A 190 26.37 5.92 1.56
CA PRO A 190 26.83 4.79 0.75
C PRO A 190 26.44 3.42 1.34
N HIS A 191 26.14 3.32 2.64
CA HIS A 191 25.74 2.06 3.27
C HIS A 191 24.32 1.62 2.89
N ILE A 192 23.51 2.49 2.27
CA ILE A 192 22.17 2.15 1.81
C ILE A 192 22.24 0.99 0.81
N GLU A 193 23.15 1.05 -0.16
CA GLU A 193 23.27 0.01 -1.18
C GLU A 193 23.74 -1.32 -0.59
N ILE A 194 24.75 -1.28 0.28
CA ILE A 194 25.29 -2.46 0.97
C ILE A 194 24.17 -3.16 1.75
N MET A 195 23.41 -2.39 2.53
CA MET A 195 22.32 -2.95 3.31
C MET A 195 21.15 -3.41 2.44
N LEU A 196 20.88 -2.73 1.34
CA LEU A 196 19.82 -3.14 0.44
C LEU A 196 20.15 -4.47 -0.26
N GLN A 197 21.41 -4.69 -0.63
CA GLN A 197 21.87 -5.94 -1.22
C GLN A 197 21.65 -7.12 -0.26
N SER A 198 21.97 -6.99 1.03
CA SER A 198 21.72 -8.06 2.00
C SER A 198 20.24 -8.39 2.15
N LEU A 199 19.37 -7.37 2.11
CA LEU A 199 17.92 -7.53 2.19
C LEU A 199 17.26 -8.02 0.88
N ARG A 200 17.93 -7.90 -0.26
CA ARG A 200 17.49 -8.51 -1.53
C ARG A 200 17.71 -10.01 -1.55
N ASN A 201 18.73 -10.49 -0.83
CA ASN A 201 19.12 -11.89 -0.77
C ASN A 201 18.43 -12.66 0.37
N THR A 202 17.70 -11.96 1.25
CA THR A 202 16.86 -12.60 2.27
C THR A 202 15.45 -12.79 1.70
N PRO A 203 14.88 -14.02 1.73
CA PRO A 203 13.53 -14.28 1.24
C PRO A 203 12.44 -13.49 1.99
#